data_AF-A0A645JW12-F1
#
_entry.id   AF-A0A645JW12-F1
#
_cell.length_a   1.000
_cell.length_b   1.000
_cell.length_c   1.000
_cell.angle_alpha   90.00
_cell.angle_beta   90.00
_cell.angle_gamma   90.00
#
_symmetry.space_group_name_H-M   'P 1'
#
loop_
_entity.id
_entity.type
_entity.pdbx_description
1 polymer ?
#
loop_
_entity_poly.entity_id
_entity_poly.type
_entity_poly.pdbx_seq_one_letter_code
_entity_poly.pdbx_strand_id
1 'polypeptide(L)' 'MDDFFVKSIQALLKNYEPVVIIVEDLVQKLDELPPLDEVTFKAKLGEIVSAYTKGKDAVTLRIVVKRKESEE' A
#
# COMPACT_ATOMS: atom_id res chain seq x y z
N MET A 1 13.99 -4.37 -31.61
CA MET A 1 13.75 -3.51 -30.42
C MET A 1 14.99 -3.58 -29.56
N ASP A 2 15.49 -2.45 -29.10
CA ASP A 2 16.77 -2.34 -28.37
C ASP A 2 16.62 -2.74 -26.88
N ASP A 3 17.58 -3.49 -26.36
CA ASP A 3 17.57 -4.03 -24.98
C ASP A 3 17.58 -2.91 -23.92
N PHE A 4 18.15 -1.76 -24.27
CA PHE A 4 18.11 -0.54 -23.47
C PHE A 4 16.67 -0.03 -23.28
N PHE A 5 15.87 -0.01 -24.35
CA PHE A 5 14.49 0.47 -24.30
C PHE A 5 13.61 -0.43 -23.42
N VAL A 6 13.79 -1.76 -23.53
CA VAL A 6 13.07 -2.75 -22.70
C VAL A 6 13.41 -2.57 -21.23
N LYS A 7 14.70 -2.36 -20.89
CA LYS A 7 15.14 -2.11 -19.51
C LYS A 7 14.61 -0.79 -18.95
N SER A 8 14.57 0.28 -19.74
CA SER A 8 14.00 1.57 -19.30
C SER A 8 12.51 1.47 -19.02
N ILE A 9 11.74 0.77 -19.88
CA ILE A 9 10.30 0.54 -19.66
C ILE A 9 10.07 -0.37 -18.44
N GLN A 10 10.85 -1.43 -18.26
CA GLN A 10 10.75 -2.29 -17.07
C GLN A 10 11.10 -1.56 -15.77
N ALA A 11 12.12 -0.70 -15.79
CA ALA A 11 12.47 0.14 -14.64
C ALA A 11 11.37 1.15 -14.32
N LEU A 12 10.76 1.75 -15.34
CA LEU A 12 9.57 2.59 -15.18
C LEU A 12 8.41 1.79 -14.58
N LEU A 13 7.98 0.68 -15.20
CA LEU A 13 6.84 -0.11 -14.72
C LEU A 13 7.03 -0.64 -13.29
N LYS A 14 8.23 -1.08 -12.91
CA LYS A 14 8.53 -1.53 -11.54
C LYS A 14 8.32 -0.44 -10.49
N ASN A 15 8.55 0.83 -10.84
CA ASN A 15 8.29 1.96 -9.94
C ASN A 15 6.81 2.37 -9.85
N TYR A 16 5.93 1.76 -10.67
CA TYR A 16 4.51 2.08 -10.74
C TYR A 16 3.61 0.99 -10.15
N GLU A 17 4.16 -0.15 -9.70
CA GLU A 17 3.34 -1.18 -9.06
C GLU A 17 2.72 -0.63 -7.76
N PRO A 18 1.38 -0.53 -7.69
CA PRO A 18 0.73 0.02 -6.53
C PRO A 18 0.84 -0.93 -5.35
N VAL A 19 0.93 -0.37 -4.15
CA VAL A 19 0.74 -1.12 -2.92
C VAL A 19 -0.76 -1.39 -2.78
N VAL A 20 -1.14 -2.66 -2.92
CA VAL A 20 -2.52 -3.09 -2.73
C VAL A 20 -2.72 -3.49 -1.27
N ILE A 21 -3.64 -2.80 -0.59
CA ILE A 21 -4.08 -3.14 0.77
C ILE A 21 -5.43 -3.85 0.66
N ILE A 22 -5.53 -5.04 1.25
CA ILE A 22 -6.79 -5.77 1.32
C ILE A 22 -7.65 -5.18 2.43
N VAL A 23 -8.92 -4.89 2.14
CA VAL A 23 -9.87 -4.27 3.07
C VAL A 23 -9.93 -5.06 4.37
N GLU A 24 -10.08 -6.37 4.30
CA GLU A 24 -10.22 -7.23 5.47
C GLU A 24 -8.98 -7.19 6.38
N ASP A 25 -7.77 -7.16 5.80
CA ASP A 25 -6.51 -7.04 6.58
C ASP A 25 -6.39 -5.66 7.24
N LEU A 26 -6.81 -4.60 6.54
CA LEU A 26 -6.82 -3.25 7.11
C LEU A 26 -7.84 -3.13 8.24
N VAL A 27 -9.06 -3.63 8.04
CA VAL A 27 -10.14 -3.60 9.04
C VAL A 27 -9.74 -4.41 10.26
N GLN A 28 -9.17 -5.61 10.10
CA GLN A 28 -8.70 -6.42 11.22
C GLN A 28 -7.68 -5.66 12.09
N LYS A 29 -6.71 -4.97 11.47
CA LYS A 29 -5.74 -4.16 12.22
C LYS A 29 -6.35 -2.96 12.94
N LEU A 30 -7.46 -2.43 12.43
CA LEU A 30 -8.20 -1.34 13.08
C LEU A 30 -9.07 -1.87 14.22
N ASP A 31 -9.67 -3.05 14.07
CA ASP A 31 -10.49 -3.70 15.12
C ASP A 31 -9.66 -4.09 16.35
N GLU A 32 -8.36 -4.37 16.17
CA GLU A 32 -7.43 -4.65 17.27
C GLU A 32 -7.01 -3.40 18.06
N LEU A 33 -7.34 -2.19 17.59
CA LEU A 33 -6.98 -0.96 18.28
C LEU A 33 -7.89 -0.74 19.50
N PRO A 34 -7.33 -0.33 20.65
CA PRO A 34 -8.16 0.13 21.76
C PRO A 34 -8.88 1.43 21.38
N PRO A 35 -9.85 1.90 22.20
CA PRO A 35 -10.38 3.25 22.04
C PRO A 35 -9.26 4.28 22.16
N LEU A 36 -9.13 5.14 21.14
CA LEU A 36 -8.11 6.18 21.04
C LEU A 36 -8.77 7.53 20.79
N ASP A 37 -8.11 8.60 21.23
CA ASP A 37 -8.44 9.94 20.76
C ASP A 37 -8.07 10.13 19.28
N GLU A 38 -8.62 11.16 18.65
CA GLU A 38 -8.45 11.41 17.21
C GLU A 38 -6.98 11.56 16.79
N VAL A 39 -6.14 12.19 17.61
CA VAL A 39 -4.73 12.44 17.28
C VAL A 39 -3.96 11.12 17.33
N THR A 40 -4.15 10.34 18.38
CA THR A 40 -3.49 9.04 18.53
C THR A 40 -3.97 8.04 17.47
N PHE A 41 -5.26 8.05 17.13
CA PHE A 41 -5.82 7.21 16.07
C PHE A 41 -5.19 7.53 14.70
N LYS A 42 -5.09 8.81 14.33
CA LYS A 42 -4.44 9.24 13.08
C LYS A 42 -2.97 8.80 13.01
N ALA A 43 -2.24 8.93 14.12
CA ALA A 43 -0.85 8.47 14.19
C ALA A 43 -0.74 6.95 13.97
N LYS A 44 -1.59 6.16 14.64
CA LYS A 44 -1.62 4.69 14.48
C LYS A 44 -2.02 4.25 13.07
N LEU A 45 -3.00 4.91 12.46
CA LEU A 45 -3.35 4.65 11.08
C LEU A 45 -2.16 4.92 10.15
N GLY A 46 -1.42 6.00 10.40
CA GLY A 46 -0.17 6.31 9.69
C GLY A 46 0.90 5.23 9.83
N GLU A 47 1.08 4.67 11.03
CA GLU A 47 1.98 3.54 11.28
C GLU A 47 1.56 2.27 10.52
N ILE A 48 0.26 1.94 10.55
CA ILE A 48 -0.31 0.80 9.83
C ILE A 48 -0.06 0.93 8.33
N VAL A 49 -0.36 2.09 7.75
CA VAL A 49 -0.12 2.36 6.33
C VAL A 49 1.38 2.30 6.00
N SER A 50 2.23 2.86 6.86
CA SER A 50 3.70 2.86 6.67
C SER A 50 4.29 1.45 6.61
N ALA A 51 3.67 0.47 7.28
CA ALA A 51 4.09 -0.92 7.20
C ALA A 51 3.91 -1.52 5.80
N TYR A 52 2.84 -1.14 5.06
CA TYR A 52 2.61 -1.62 3.69
C TYR A 52 3.51 -0.93 2.66
N THR A 53 4.00 0.27 2.96
CA THR A 53 4.76 1.10 2.03
C THR A 53 6.27 1.08 2.31
N LYS A 54 6.72 0.23 3.25
CA LYS A 54 8.12 0.11 3.64
C LYS A 54 8.99 -0.26 2.44
N GLY A 55 10.04 0.53 2.20
CA GLY A 55 10.97 0.31 1.08
C GLY A 55 10.43 0.73 -0.29
N LYS A 56 9.27 1.40 -0.34
CA LYS A 56 8.74 2.02 -1.56
C LYS A 56 9.12 3.50 -1.63
N ASP A 57 9.26 4.01 -2.84
CA ASP A 57 9.54 5.42 -3.10
C ASP A 57 8.30 6.28 -2.85
N ALA A 58 8.39 7.24 -1.92
CA ALA A 58 7.25 8.05 -1.51
C ALA A 58 6.71 8.98 -2.62
N VAL A 59 7.51 9.28 -3.65
CA VAL A 59 7.13 10.17 -4.76
C VAL A 59 6.33 9.42 -5.81
N THR A 60 6.66 8.16 -6.09
CA THR A 60 5.96 7.35 -7.11
C THR A 60 4.93 6.39 -6.54
N LEU A 61 4.89 6.20 -5.22
CA LEU A 61 3.97 5.29 -4.55
C LEU A 61 2.50 5.63 -4.84
N ARG A 62 1.75 4.60 -5.23
CA ARG A 62 0.28 4.60 -5.28
C ARG A 62 -0.24 3.52 -4.35
N ILE A 63 -1.18 3.87 -3.49
CA ILE A 63 -1.85 2.91 -2.59
C ILE A 63 -3.26 2.68 -3.11
N VAL A 64 -3.64 1.41 -3.24
CA VAL A 64 -4.98 1.00 -3.68
C VAL A 64 -5.57 0.09 -2.62
N VAL A 65 -6.79 0.37 -2.19
CA VAL A 65 -7.52 -0.49 -1.27
C VAL A 65 -8.50 -1.34 -2.07
N LYS A 66 -8.46 -2.66 -1.91
CA LYS A 66 -9.36 -3.61 -2.60
C LYS A 66 -9.98 -4.56 -1.60
N ARG A 67 -11.26 -4.89 -1.78
CA ARG A 67 -11.84 -6.07 -1.13
C ARG A 67 -11.22 -7.31 -1.77
N LYS A 68 -11.02 -8.37 -1.01
CA LYS A 68 -10.64 -9.65 -1.62
C LYS A 68 -11.76 -10.03 -2.58
N GLU A 69 -11.42 -10.31 -3.83
CA GLU A 69 -12.41 -10.84 -4.77
C GLU A 69 -12.93 -12.13 -4.13
N SER A 70 -14.23 -12.17 -3.84
CA SER A 70 -14.89 -13.42 -3.51
C SER A 70 -14.74 -14.29 -4.76
N GLU A 71 -13.98 -15.38 -4.67
CA GLU A 71 -14.08 -16.44 -5.67
C GLU A 71 -15.56 -16.89 -5.66
N GLU A 72 -16.31 -16.48 -6.68
CA GLU A 72 -17.63 -17.05 -7.01
C GLU A 72 -17.46 -18.49 -7.51
#